data_AF-A0A2V7YVL3-F1
#
_entry.id   AF-A0A2V7YVL3-F1
#
_cell.length_a   1.000
_cell.length_b   1.000
_cell.length_c   1.000
_cell.angle_alpha   90.00
_cell.angle_beta   90.00
_cell.angle_gamma   90.00
#
_symmetry.space_group_name_H-M   'P 1'
#
loop_
_entity.id
_entity.type
_entity.pdbx_description
1 polymer ?
#
loop_
_entity_poly.entity_id
_entity_poly.type
_entity_poly.pdbx_seq_one_letter_code
_entity_poly.pdbx_strand_id
1 'polypeptide(L)'
;MSNLQGRHVAFKVDSLAELRDLYAEAPQRGARVAMSLDHGPTLSFYVHDPEGNACEVYWETGRRSSGGVRPIDLAKSEEELLELIRA
;
A
#
# COMPACT_ATOMS: atom_id res chain seq x y z
N MET A 1 18.90 -3.31 -5.77
CA MET A 1 18.82 -4.12 -4.54
C MET A 1 17.90 -3.38 -3.59
N SER A 2 16.81 -3.99 -3.14
CA SER A 2 15.89 -3.35 -2.19
C SER A 2 16.59 -3.08 -0.86
N ASN A 3 16.20 -1.99 -0.21
CA ASN A 3 16.74 -1.54 1.05
C ASN A 3 16.63 -2.62 2.15
N LEU A 4 17.75 -3.24 2.53
CA LEU A 4 17.81 -4.31 3.54
C LEU A 4 17.36 -3.88 4.95
N GLN A 5 17.30 -2.57 5.22
CA GLN A 5 16.83 -2.02 6.50
C GLN A 5 15.33 -1.65 6.46
N GLY A 6 14.63 -1.94 5.35
CA GLY A 6 13.22 -1.60 5.20
C GLY A 6 12.90 -0.10 5.17
N ARG A 7 13.91 0.77 4.99
CA ARG A 7 13.67 2.24 4.99
C ARG A 7 12.95 2.64 3.70
N HIS A 8 11.98 3.51 3.87
CA HIS A 8 11.20 4.09 2.80
C HIS A 8 10.73 5.47 3.25
N VAL A 9 10.28 6.28 2.31
CA VAL A 9 9.50 7.49 2.61
C VAL A 9 8.03 7.12 2.46
N ALA A 10 7.22 7.42 3.47
CA ALA A 10 5.79 7.10 3.49
C ALA A 10 4.93 8.34 3.25
N PHE A 11 3.95 8.20 2.38
CA PHE A 11 2.96 9.22 2.03
C PHE A 11 1.57 8.73 2.46
N LYS A 12 0.89 9.52 3.28
CA LYS A 12 -0.47 9.24 3.74
C LYS A 12 -1.47 9.75 2.71
N VAL A 13 -2.53 8.98 2.47
CA VAL A 13 -3.73 9.40 1.74
C VAL A 13 -4.95 9.41 2.66
N ASP A 14 -5.95 10.19 2.31
CA ASP A 14 -7.11 10.43 3.19
C ASP A 14 -8.20 9.36 3.03
N SER A 15 -8.19 8.61 1.93
CA SER A 15 -9.23 7.61 1.64
C SER A 15 -8.70 6.32 1.01
N LEU A 16 -9.47 5.24 1.16
CA LEU A 16 -9.20 3.97 0.49
C LEU A 16 -9.32 4.10 -1.04
N ALA A 17 -10.28 4.90 -1.52
CA ALA A 17 -10.42 5.24 -2.94
C ALA A 17 -9.12 5.84 -3.50
N GLU A 18 -8.57 6.85 -2.83
CA GLU A 18 -7.32 7.50 -3.25
C GLU A 18 -6.13 6.52 -3.27
N LEU A 19 -6.04 5.63 -2.27
CA LEU A 19 -5.00 4.58 -2.26
C LEU A 19 -5.10 3.68 -3.49
N ARG A 20 -6.32 3.25 -3.85
CA ARG A 20 -6.58 2.37 -4.99
C ARG A 20 -6.30 3.05 -6.33
N ASP A 21 -6.72 4.31 -6.47
CA ASP A 21 -6.49 5.10 -7.69
C ASP A 21 -4.99 5.28 -7.93
N LEU A 22 -4.23 5.69 -6.91
CA LEU A 22 -2.78 5.83 -7.01
C LEU A 22 -2.08 4.49 -7.32
N TYR A 23 -2.54 3.39 -6.72
CA TYR A 23 -2.03 2.05 -7.00
C TYR A 23 -2.25 1.68 -8.48
N ALA A 24 -3.43 1.94 -9.04
CA ALA A 24 -3.77 1.65 -10.43
C ALA A 24 -3.04 2.56 -11.43
N GLU A 25 -2.79 3.81 -11.06
CA GLU A 25 -2.06 4.78 -11.88
C GLU A 25 -0.55 4.57 -11.88
N ALA A 26 0.04 4.06 -10.80
CA ALA A 26 1.48 3.95 -10.64
C ALA A 26 2.18 3.25 -11.83
N PRO A 27 1.75 2.08 -12.32
CA PRO A 27 2.34 1.44 -13.49
C PRO A 27 2.19 2.27 -14.78
N GLN A 28 1.08 3.00 -14.93
CA GLN A 28 0.82 3.85 -16.10
C GLN A 28 1.78 5.05 -16.16
N ARG A 29 2.27 5.47 -14.99
CA ARG A 29 3.26 6.54 -14.81
C ARG A 29 4.71 6.02 -14.84
N GLY A 30 4.92 4.74 -15.15
CA GLY A 30 6.24 4.11 -15.22
C GLY A 30 6.83 3.69 -13.86
N ALA A 31 6.07 3.83 -12.77
CA ALA A 31 6.50 3.36 -11.46
C ALA A 31 6.30 1.85 -11.35
N ARG A 32 7.30 1.16 -10.80
CA ARG A 32 7.20 -0.28 -10.50
C ARG A 32 6.62 -0.47 -9.10
N VAL A 33 5.41 -1.02 -9.03
CA VAL A 33 4.85 -1.51 -7.77
C VAL A 33 5.60 -2.76 -7.32
N ALA A 34 6.17 -2.73 -6.12
CA ALA A 34 6.97 -3.80 -5.54
C ALA A 34 6.13 -4.77 -4.72
N MET A 35 5.17 -4.25 -3.95
CA MET A 35 4.26 -5.03 -3.11
C MET A 35 3.09 -4.17 -2.64
N SER A 36 2.01 -4.84 -2.23
CA SER A 36 0.86 -4.24 -1.54
C SER A 36 0.57 -5.06 -0.28
N LEU A 37 0.44 -4.39 0.85
CA LEU A 37 0.43 -5.00 2.18
C LEU A 37 -0.74 -4.50 3.01
N ASP A 38 -1.30 -5.40 3.80
CA ASP A 38 -2.17 -5.13 4.92
C ASP A 38 -1.35 -5.33 6.22
N HIS A 39 -1.13 -4.23 6.94
CA HIS A 39 -0.38 -4.21 8.20
C HIS A 39 -1.29 -4.34 9.43
N GLY A 40 -2.61 -4.33 9.25
CA GLY A 40 -3.59 -4.10 10.31
C GLY A 40 -4.04 -2.65 10.35
N PRO A 41 -3.30 -1.71 11.00
CA PRO A 41 -3.75 -0.33 11.12
C PRO A 41 -3.72 0.41 9.78
N THR A 42 -2.89 -0.03 8.82
CA THR A 42 -2.79 0.57 7.48
C THR A 42 -2.91 -0.48 6.38
N LEU A 43 -3.46 -0.05 5.24
CA LEU A 43 -3.22 -0.69 3.94
C LEU A 43 -2.23 0.16 3.19
N SER A 44 -1.29 -0.47 2.48
CA SER A 44 -0.30 0.27 1.71
C SER A 44 0.18 -0.46 0.47
N PHE A 45 0.81 0.30 -0.43
CA PHE A 45 1.63 -0.26 -1.50
C PHE A 45 2.96 0.47 -1.60
N TYR A 46 3.94 -0.23 -2.15
CA TYR A 46 5.30 0.26 -2.27
C TYR A 46 5.68 0.38 -3.74
N VAL A 47 6.28 1.50 -4.10
CA VAL A 47 6.87 1.76 -5.42
C VAL A 47 8.34 2.10 -5.28
N HIS A 48 9.10 1.93 -6.36
CA HIS A 48 10.43 2.52 -6.46
C HIS A 48 10.37 3.83 -7.24
N ASP A 49 11.02 4.87 -6.71
CA ASP A 49 11.31 6.08 -7.48
C ASP A 49 12.36 5.79 -8.59
N PRO A 50 12.60 6.73 -9.53
CA PRO A 50 13.60 6.54 -10.59
C PRO A 50 15.01 6.22 -10.09
N GLU A 51 15.37 6.68 -8.89
CA GLU A 51 16.64 6.42 -8.21
C GLU A 51 16.68 5.05 -7.51
N GLY A 52 15.55 4.34 -7.43
CA GLY A 52 15.42 3.03 -6.81
C GLY A 52 15.11 3.04 -5.31
N ASN A 53 14.80 4.19 -4.72
CA ASN A 53 14.36 4.28 -3.33
C ASN A 53 12.94 3.75 -3.17
N ALA A 54 12.67 3.07 -2.06
CA ALA A 54 11.32 2.62 -1.74
C ALA A 54 10.48 3.80 -1.22
N CYS A 55 9.31 3.98 -1.81
CA CYS A 55 8.26 4.89 -1.36
C CYS A 55 7.03 4.06 -1.00
N GLU A 56 6.43 4.34 0.16
CA GLU A 56 5.17 3.75 0.60
C GLU A 56 4.04 4.77 0.44
N VAL A 57 2.90 4.33 -0.09
CA VAL A 57 1.65 5.08 -0.01
C VAL A 57 0.70 4.29 0.86
N TYR A 58 0.09 4.92 1.86
CA TYR A 58 -0.74 4.22 2.84
C TYR A 58 -2.02 4.97 3.22
N TRP A 59 -3.04 4.18 3.55
CA TRP A 59 -4.30 4.63 4.13
C TRP A 59 -4.51 3.99 5.50
N GLU A 60 -5.06 4.75 6.45
CA GLU A 60 -5.39 4.26 7.79
C GLU A 60 -6.76 3.56 7.82
N THR A 61 -6.77 2.30 8.24
CA THR A 61 -8.01 1.49 8.29
C THR A 61 -8.82 1.68 9.57
N GLY A 62 -8.23 2.32 10.59
CA GLY A 62 -8.81 2.41 11.94
C GLY A 62 -8.71 1.14 12.79
N ARG A 63 -8.15 0.04 12.26
CA ARG A 63 -7.94 -1.21 13.00
C ARG A 63 -6.74 -1.11 13.93
N ARG A 64 -6.73 -1.91 15.00
CA ARG A 64 -5.51 -2.10 15.82
C ARG A 64 -4.53 -3.01 15.08
N SER A 65 -3.24 -2.91 15.44
CA SER A 65 -2.25 -3.87 14.96
C SER A 65 -2.64 -5.28 15.38
N SER A 66 -2.70 -6.18 14.41
CA SER A 66 -2.93 -7.62 14.59
C SER A 66 -1.62 -8.41 14.76
N GLY A 67 -0.47 -7.72 14.77
CA GLY A 67 0.84 -8.35 14.97
C GLY A 67 1.43 -9.06 13.74
N GLY A 68 0.80 -8.92 12.57
CA GLY A 68 1.26 -9.54 11.32
C GLY A 68 1.06 -8.65 10.10
N VAL A 69 1.90 -8.87 9.09
CA VAL A 69 1.83 -8.23 7.77
C VAL A 69 1.44 -9.28 6.76
N ARG A 70 0.43 -9.01 5.93
CA ARG A 70 -0.05 -9.93 4.91
C ARG A 70 -0.16 -9.25 3.54
N PRO A 71 0.10 -9.96 2.43
CA PRO A 71 -0.15 -9.42 1.10
C PRO A 71 -1.63 -9.09 0.90
N ILE A 72 -1.93 -8.02 0.16
CA ILE A 72 -3.28 -7.65 -0.25
C ILE A 72 -3.29 -7.22 -1.72
N ASP A 73 -4.36 -7.55 -2.45
CA ASP A 73 -4.55 -7.10 -3.81
C ASP A 73 -5.40 -5.83 -3.84
N LEU A 74 -4.76 -4.68 -4.05
CA LEU A 74 -5.43 -3.38 -4.13
C LEU A 74 -6.16 -3.14 -5.46
N ALA A 75 -6.06 -4.06 -6.44
CA ALA A 75 -6.86 -4.00 -7.67
C ALA A 75 -8.34 -4.34 -7.43
N LYS A 76 -8.66 -4.91 -6.27
CA LYS A 76 -10.03 -5.22 -5.85
C LYS A 76 -10.92 -3.99 -5.75
N SER A 77 -12.23 -4.23 -5.74
CA SER A 77 -13.21 -3.17 -5.47
C SER A 77 -13.03 -2.64 -4.04
N GLU A 78 -13.50 -1.42 -3.79
CA GLU A 78 -13.43 -0.85 -2.44
C GLU A 78 -14.25 -1.70 -1.45
N GLU A 79 -15.41 -2.18 -1.89
CA GLU A 79 -16.30 -3.04 -1.11
C GLU A 79 -15.60 -4.35 -0.72
N GLU A 80 -14.96 -5.04 -1.68
CA GLU A 80 -14.20 -6.27 -1.40
C GLU A 80 -13.08 -6.03 -0.38
N LEU A 81 -12.35 -4.91 -0.50
CA LEU A 81 -11.27 -4.57 0.41
C LEU A 81 -11.80 -4.28 1.82
N LEU A 82 -12.92 -3.55 1.92
CA LEU A 82 -13.59 -3.28 3.19
C LEU A 82 -14.10 -4.56 3.87
N GLU A 83 -14.59 -5.53 3.09
CA GLU A 83 -14.97 -6.86 3.61
C GLU A 83 -13.76 -7.63 4.13
N LEU A 84 -12.67 -7.67 3.34
CA LEU A 84 -11.43 -8.37 3.72
C LEU A 84 -10.80 -7.83 5.00
N ILE A 85 -10.88 -6.52 5.24
CA ILE A 85 -10.29 -5.93 6.44
C ILE A 85 -11.19 -6.01 7.68
N ARG A 86 -12.49 -6.26 7.51
CA ARG A 86 -13.45 -6.48 8.62
C ARG A 86 -13.40 -7.89 9.20
N ALA A 87 -12.95 -8.86 8.40
CA ALA A 87 -12.75 -10.26 8.80
C ALA A 87 -11.48 -10.43 9.65
#